data_AF-A0A2E1X912-F1
#
_entry.id   AF-A0A2E1X912-F1
#
_cell.length_a   1.000
_cell.length_b   1.000
_cell.length_c   1.000
_cell.angle_alpha   90.00
_cell.angle_beta   90.00
_cell.angle_gamma   90.00
#
_symmetry.space_group_name_H-M   'P 1'
#
loop_
_entity.id
_entity.type
_entity.pdbx_description
1 polymer ?
#
loop_
_entity_poly.entity_id
_entity_poly.type
_entity_poly.pdbx_seq_one_letter_code
_entity_poly.pdbx_strand_id
1 'polypeptide(L)'
;MSGAALCLALSASCASNGESSFAETVGDEGAEESVLAERWSDGKELQEDGSELAKEADKLQREGRKDIRKGENLIASGEAAVATQKERYRETVRGFGLAITPAQLKSEIDTLQSIQEKWKKGREQIANGEELIQEGEDQLAEGRDKSQRAETLIDRGTQQMRAAEARYNPGSSVDTGE
;
A
#
# COMPACT_ATOMS: atom_id res chain seq x y z
N MET A 1 2.72 81.11 -56.65
CA MET A 1 3.52 80.52 -57.74
C MET A 1 3.38 79.01 -57.62
N SER A 2 3.04 78.37 -58.75
CA SER A 2 3.23 76.95 -59.16
C SER A 2 3.33 75.86 -58.08
N GLY A 3 2.67 74.72 -58.16
CA GLY A 3 2.07 74.02 -59.29
C GLY A 3 1.74 72.58 -58.86
N ALA A 4 0.96 71.90 -59.70
CA ALA A 4 0.31 70.61 -59.52
C ALA A 4 1.25 69.38 -59.48
N ALA A 5 0.73 68.27 -58.89
CA ALA A 5 0.73 66.88 -59.41
C ALA A 5 0.40 65.92 -58.24
N LEU A 6 -0.86 65.55 -58.00
CA LEU A 6 -1.52 64.33 -58.51
C LEU A 6 -0.57 63.18 -58.88
N CYS A 7 -0.48 62.16 -58.02
CA CYS A 7 -0.19 60.78 -58.41
C CYS A 7 -0.86 59.80 -57.42
N LEU A 8 -2.00 59.27 -57.86
CA LEU A 8 -2.66 58.08 -57.30
C LEU A 8 -1.74 56.86 -57.45
N ALA A 9 -1.45 56.17 -56.35
CA ALA A 9 -0.94 54.80 -56.36
C ALA A 9 -1.66 53.98 -55.29
N LEU A 10 -2.83 53.44 -55.65
CA LEU A 10 -3.44 52.29 -54.99
C LEU A 10 -2.54 51.08 -55.27
N SER A 11 -1.79 50.65 -54.25
CA SER A 11 -1.18 49.31 -54.25
C SER A 11 -1.81 48.51 -53.12
N ALA A 12 -2.81 47.72 -53.50
CA ALA A 12 -3.36 46.65 -52.68
C ALA A 12 -2.27 45.60 -52.50
N SER A 13 -1.72 45.51 -51.29
CA SER A 13 -0.89 44.39 -50.85
C SER A 13 -1.73 43.52 -49.92
N CYS A 14 -2.61 42.70 -50.49
CA CYS A 14 -3.12 41.52 -49.81
C CYS A 14 -1.99 40.50 -49.77
N ALA A 15 -1.16 40.58 -48.73
CA ALA A 15 -0.26 39.50 -48.39
C ALA A 15 -1.13 38.30 -47.94
N SER A 16 -0.86 37.16 -48.55
CA SER A 16 -1.53 35.88 -48.36
C SER A 16 -1.60 35.47 -46.89
N ASN A 17 -2.77 35.61 -46.28
CA ASN A 17 -3.14 34.77 -45.15
C ASN A 17 -3.39 33.38 -45.72
N GLY A 18 -2.51 32.42 -45.42
CA GLY A 18 -2.79 31.02 -45.69
C GLY A 18 -4.00 30.60 -44.88
N GLU A 19 -5.18 30.54 -45.51
CA GLU A 19 -6.35 29.90 -44.93
C GLU A 19 -6.02 28.41 -44.79
N SER A 20 -5.90 27.94 -43.55
CA SER A 20 -5.85 26.51 -43.26
C SER A 20 -7.07 25.86 -43.90
N SER A 21 -6.87 24.82 -44.71
CA SER A 21 -8.01 24.18 -45.36
C SER A 21 -8.89 23.51 -44.30
N PHE A 22 -10.21 23.46 -44.52
CA PHE A 22 -11.16 22.75 -43.63
C PHE A 22 -10.70 21.32 -43.29
N ALA A 23 -10.08 20.62 -44.24
CA ALA A 23 -9.56 19.26 -44.03
C ALA A 23 -8.34 19.22 -43.08
N GLU A 24 -7.53 20.27 -43.06
CA GLU A 24 -6.38 20.43 -42.17
C GLU A 24 -6.85 20.78 -40.76
N THR A 25 -7.81 21.70 -40.63
CA THR A 25 -8.45 22.03 -39.35
C THR A 25 -9.17 20.84 -38.72
N VAL A 26 -9.98 20.09 -39.49
CA VAL A 26 -10.67 18.89 -38.99
C VAL A 26 -9.68 17.76 -38.67
N GLY A 27 -8.58 17.66 -39.42
CA GLY A 27 -7.51 16.70 -39.16
C GLY A 27 -6.78 16.99 -37.85
N ASP A 28 -6.45 18.25 -37.60
CA ASP A 28 -5.77 18.70 -36.39
C ASP A 28 -6.67 18.60 -35.15
N GLU A 29 -7.95 19.01 -35.25
CA GLU A 29 -8.94 18.86 -34.17
C GLU A 29 -9.15 17.39 -33.78
N GLY A 30 -9.27 16.48 -34.77
CA GLY A 30 -9.42 15.05 -34.49
C GLY A 30 -8.17 14.41 -33.86
N ALA A 31 -6.97 14.90 -34.21
CA ALA A 31 -5.72 14.44 -33.60
C ALA A 31 -5.61 14.91 -32.15
N GLU A 32 -5.98 16.15 -31.85
CA GLU A 32 -5.99 16.68 -30.48
C GLU A 32 -7.02 15.97 -29.60
N GLU A 33 -8.24 15.74 -30.10
CA GLU A 33 -9.27 14.97 -29.38
C GLU A 33 -8.82 13.55 -29.06
N SER A 34 -8.16 12.87 -30.01
CA SER A 34 -7.62 11.53 -29.80
C SER A 34 -6.56 11.50 -28.68
N VAL A 35 -5.67 12.49 -28.64
CA VAL A 35 -4.62 12.59 -27.60
C VAL A 35 -5.23 12.88 -26.22
N LEU A 36 -6.27 13.71 -26.17
CA LEU A 36 -6.98 13.99 -24.91
C LEU A 36 -7.73 12.76 -24.40
N ALA A 37 -8.39 12.01 -25.28
CA ALA A 37 -9.09 10.77 -24.95
C ALA A 37 -8.10 9.70 -24.45
N GLU A 38 -6.95 9.53 -25.12
CA GLU A 38 -5.89 8.61 -24.69
C GLU A 38 -5.37 8.98 -23.29
N ARG A 39 -5.03 10.25 -23.06
CA ARG A 39 -4.55 10.71 -21.75
C ARG A 39 -5.58 10.53 -20.63
N TRP A 40 -6.86 10.71 -20.92
CA TRP A 40 -7.92 10.45 -19.96
C TRP A 40 -8.03 8.95 -19.66
N SER A 41 -7.95 8.11 -20.69
CA SER A 41 -7.94 6.65 -20.55
C SER A 41 -6.77 6.16 -19.72
N ASP A 42 -5.54 6.62 -19.99
CA ASP A 42 -4.35 6.33 -19.18
C ASP A 42 -4.55 6.73 -17.73
N GLY A 43 -5.16 7.90 -17.50
CA GLY A 43 -5.43 8.39 -16.16
C GLY A 43 -6.43 7.51 -15.40
N LYS A 44 -7.41 6.95 -16.11
CA LYS A 44 -8.35 5.98 -15.55
C LYS A 44 -7.68 4.65 -15.23
N GLU A 45 -6.82 4.15 -16.11
CA GLU A 45 -6.04 2.92 -15.88
C GLU A 45 -5.17 3.07 -14.61
N LEU A 46 -4.48 4.19 -14.45
CA LEU A 46 -3.70 4.49 -13.23
C LEU A 46 -4.57 4.49 -11.96
N GLN A 47 -5.81 5.00 -12.03
CA GLN A 47 -6.74 4.94 -10.89
C GLN A 47 -7.20 3.51 -10.59
N GLU A 48 -7.44 2.69 -11.62
CA GLU A 48 -7.83 1.30 -11.48
C GLU A 48 -6.69 0.48 -10.82
N ASP A 49 -5.46 0.62 -11.32
CA ASP A 49 -4.25 0.01 -10.76
C ASP A 49 -4.01 0.45 -9.32
N GLY A 50 -4.13 1.76 -9.04
CA GLY A 50 -3.99 2.28 -7.70
C GLY A 50 -5.06 1.76 -6.75
N SER A 51 -6.30 1.62 -7.20
CA SER A 51 -7.41 1.04 -6.41
C SER A 51 -7.19 -0.44 -6.11
N GLU A 52 -6.64 -1.20 -7.04
CA GLU A 52 -6.26 -2.60 -6.81
C GLU A 52 -5.13 -2.70 -5.77
N LEU A 53 -4.06 -1.93 -5.93
CA LEU A 53 -2.97 -1.88 -4.94
C LEU A 53 -3.44 -1.45 -3.56
N ALA A 54 -4.39 -0.51 -3.46
CA ALA A 54 -4.98 -0.11 -2.17
C ALA A 54 -5.71 -1.28 -1.49
N LYS A 55 -6.43 -2.12 -2.25
CA LYS A 55 -7.10 -3.31 -1.70
C LYS A 55 -6.09 -4.35 -1.21
N GLU A 56 -5.02 -4.57 -1.96
CA GLU A 56 -3.94 -5.47 -1.54
C GLU A 56 -3.26 -4.98 -0.27
N ALA A 57 -2.96 -3.68 -0.21
CA ALA A 57 -2.40 -3.03 0.97
C ALA A 57 -3.29 -3.22 2.21
N ASP A 58 -4.59 -2.97 2.07
CA ASP A 58 -5.56 -3.18 3.14
C ASP A 58 -5.60 -4.63 3.62
N LYS A 59 -5.52 -5.59 2.68
CA LYS A 59 -5.49 -7.01 3.00
C LYS A 59 -4.25 -7.35 3.83
N LEU A 60 -3.07 -6.95 3.37
CA LEU A 60 -1.81 -7.17 4.10
C LEU A 60 -1.84 -6.53 5.49
N GLN A 61 -2.35 -5.30 5.60
CA GLN A 61 -2.44 -4.64 6.91
C GLN A 61 -3.40 -5.35 7.87
N ARG A 62 -4.49 -5.93 7.36
CA ARG A 62 -5.43 -6.73 8.16
C ARG A 62 -4.83 -8.06 8.60
N GLU A 63 -4.14 -8.75 7.69
CA GLU A 63 -3.44 -10.00 7.97
C GLU A 63 -2.32 -9.77 8.99
N GLY A 64 -1.51 -8.73 8.82
CA GLY A 64 -0.39 -8.44 9.73
C GLY A 64 -0.86 -8.15 11.15
N ARG A 65 -1.93 -7.36 11.31
CA ARG A 65 -2.56 -7.14 12.62
C ARG A 65 -3.17 -8.40 13.22
N LYS A 66 -3.62 -9.34 12.40
CA LYS A 66 -4.15 -10.63 12.88
C LYS A 66 -3.01 -11.50 13.39
N ASP A 67 -1.88 -11.54 12.69
CA ASP A 67 -0.74 -12.37 13.05
C ASP A 67 -0.02 -11.82 14.30
N ILE A 68 0.17 -10.49 14.41
CA ILE A 68 0.65 -9.85 15.64
C ILE A 68 -0.22 -10.25 16.84
N ARG A 69 -1.55 -10.14 16.74
CA ARG A 69 -2.45 -10.52 17.85
C ARG A 69 -2.37 -12.01 18.19
N LYS A 70 -2.23 -12.89 17.21
CA LYS A 70 -2.02 -14.32 17.49
C LYS A 70 -0.68 -14.54 18.19
N GLY A 71 0.37 -13.85 17.74
CA GLY A 71 1.70 -13.92 18.31
C GLY A 71 1.72 -13.47 19.77
N GLU A 72 1.13 -12.32 20.08
CA GLU A 72 0.95 -11.81 21.45
C GLU A 72 0.23 -12.83 22.35
N ASN A 73 -0.84 -13.46 21.85
CA ASN A 73 -1.56 -14.49 22.60
C ASN A 73 -0.70 -15.74 22.84
N LEU A 74 0.12 -16.16 21.87
CA LEU A 74 1.04 -17.29 22.02
C LEU A 74 2.13 -16.99 23.05
N ILE A 75 2.71 -15.78 23.00
CA ILE A 75 3.71 -15.33 23.98
C ILE A 75 3.09 -15.34 25.38
N ALA A 76 1.94 -14.71 25.58
CA ALA A 76 1.29 -14.65 26.89
C ALA A 76 0.96 -16.06 27.44
N SER A 77 0.45 -16.95 26.59
CA SER A 77 0.16 -18.35 26.95
C SER A 77 1.44 -19.13 27.29
N GLY A 78 2.49 -18.96 26.48
CA GLY A 78 3.78 -19.60 26.68
C GLY A 78 4.49 -19.12 27.95
N GLU A 79 4.45 -17.82 28.24
CA GLU A 79 4.98 -17.23 29.48
C GLU A 79 4.27 -17.78 30.72
N ALA A 80 2.94 -17.87 30.68
CA ALA A 80 2.15 -18.45 31.76
C ALA A 80 2.50 -19.95 31.97
N ALA A 81 2.69 -20.70 30.87
CA ALA A 81 3.11 -22.10 30.94
C ALA A 81 4.52 -22.23 31.55
N VAL A 82 5.47 -21.41 31.12
CA VAL A 82 6.84 -21.37 31.64
C VAL A 82 6.86 -21.02 33.13
N ALA A 83 6.11 -19.99 33.54
CA ALA A 83 6.00 -19.59 34.94
C ALA A 83 5.43 -20.72 35.81
N THR A 84 4.36 -21.37 35.33
CA THR A 84 3.73 -22.50 36.01
C THR A 84 4.71 -23.67 36.16
N GLN A 85 5.45 -24.01 35.10
CA GLN A 85 6.41 -25.12 35.17
C GLN A 85 7.63 -24.79 36.03
N LYS A 86 8.09 -23.53 36.07
CA LYS A 86 9.15 -23.09 36.98
C LYS A 86 8.75 -23.29 38.45
N GLU A 87 7.50 -22.98 38.81
CA GLU A 87 7.04 -23.19 40.17
C GLU A 87 6.89 -24.67 40.50
N ARG A 88 6.27 -25.46 39.61
CA ARG A 88 6.20 -26.93 39.77
C ARG A 88 7.57 -27.57 39.89
N TYR A 89 8.55 -27.10 39.13
CA TYR A 89 9.93 -27.56 39.26
C TYR A 89 10.47 -27.30 40.66
N ARG A 90 10.34 -26.07 41.17
CA ARG A 90 10.78 -25.69 42.54
C ARG A 90 10.12 -26.54 43.61
N GLU A 91 8.81 -26.77 43.52
CA GLU A 91 8.08 -27.63 44.44
C GLU A 91 8.57 -29.08 44.37
N THR A 92 8.74 -29.61 43.15
CA THR A 92 9.19 -30.99 42.93
C THR A 92 10.59 -31.21 43.49
N VAL A 93 11.54 -30.31 43.21
CA VAL A 93 12.92 -30.46 43.69
C VAL A 93 13.07 -30.31 45.20
N ARG A 94 12.16 -29.60 45.89
CA ARG A 94 12.15 -29.53 47.36
C ARG A 94 11.83 -30.88 48.00
N GLY A 95 11.01 -31.69 47.36
CA GLY A 95 10.64 -33.04 47.82
C GLY A 95 11.47 -34.16 47.20
N PHE A 96 12.40 -33.84 46.30
CA PHE A 96 13.16 -34.82 45.54
C PHE A 96 14.23 -35.50 46.41
N GLY A 97 14.48 -36.78 46.15
CA GLY A 97 15.47 -37.57 46.90
C GLY A 97 14.93 -38.18 48.21
N LEU A 98 13.60 -38.14 48.41
CA LEU A 98 12.92 -38.87 49.47
C LEU A 98 12.56 -40.31 49.07
N ALA A 99 12.72 -40.66 47.79
CA ALA A 99 12.52 -42.01 47.28
C ALA A 99 13.45 -43.04 47.97
N ILE A 100 12.85 -44.08 48.55
CA ILE A 100 13.55 -45.21 49.19
C ILE A 100 13.47 -46.51 48.38
N THR A 101 12.75 -46.47 47.25
CA THR A 101 12.61 -47.61 46.33
C THR A 101 12.88 -47.19 44.88
N PRO A 102 13.34 -48.10 44.00
CA PRO A 102 13.52 -47.81 42.58
C PRO A 102 12.25 -47.30 41.88
N ALA A 103 11.07 -47.80 42.29
CA ALA A 103 9.79 -47.38 41.73
C ALA A 103 9.46 -45.92 42.08
N GLN A 104 9.70 -45.50 43.32
CA GLN A 104 9.52 -44.10 43.74
C GLN A 104 10.50 -43.18 43.00
N LEU A 105 11.77 -43.57 42.90
CA LEU A 105 12.78 -42.79 42.18
C LEU A 105 12.39 -42.60 40.71
N LYS A 106 11.91 -43.65 40.05
CA LYS A 106 11.39 -43.56 38.68
C LYS A 106 10.24 -42.55 38.57
N SER A 107 9.28 -42.60 39.49
CA SER A 107 8.16 -41.66 39.51
C SER A 107 8.60 -40.20 39.70
N GLU A 108 9.62 -39.95 40.52
CA GLU A 108 10.19 -38.61 40.70
C GLU A 108 10.86 -38.12 39.40
N ILE A 109 11.63 -38.99 38.73
CA ILE A 109 12.26 -38.69 37.43
C ILE A 109 11.19 -38.40 36.35
N ASP A 110 10.17 -39.25 36.23
CA ASP A 110 9.09 -39.09 35.25
C ASP A 110 8.35 -37.75 35.47
N THR A 111 8.20 -37.32 36.72
CA THR A 111 7.61 -36.02 37.07
C THR A 111 8.47 -34.86 36.58
N LEU A 112 9.79 -34.89 36.84
CA LEU A 112 10.72 -33.86 36.36
C LEU A 112 10.77 -33.80 34.83
N GLN A 113 10.78 -34.95 34.15
CA GLN A 113 10.71 -35.03 32.70
C GLN A 113 9.42 -34.39 32.15
N SER A 114 8.27 -34.67 32.77
CA SER A 114 7.00 -34.06 32.38
C SER A 114 7.03 -32.52 32.52
N ILE A 115 7.63 -32.00 33.59
CA ILE A 115 7.81 -30.56 33.80
C ILE A 115 8.72 -29.96 32.72
N GLN A 116 9.84 -30.62 32.43
CA GLN A 116 10.78 -30.18 31.40
C GLN A 116 10.11 -30.10 30.01
N GLU A 117 9.35 -31.12 29.61
CA GLU A 117 8.64 -31.14 28.33
C GLU A 117 7.61 -30.01 28.23
N LYS A 118 6.83 -29.77 29.30
CA LYS A 118 5.86 -28.67 29.33
C LYS A 118 6.53 -27.30 29.32
N TRP A 119 7.67 -27.15 29.99
CA TRP A 119 8.45 -25.91 29.95
C TRP A 119 8.95 -25.67 28.52
N LYS A 120 9.54 -26.69 27.89
CA LYS A 120 10.00 -26.62 26.50
C LYS A 120 8.88 -26.17 25.56
N LYS A 121 7.69 -26.77 25.66
CA LYS A 121 6.51 -26.36 24.87
C LYS A 121 6.12 -24.90 25.11
N GLY A 122 6.16 -24.42 26.35
CA GLY A 122 5.91 -23.01 26.64
C GLY A 122 6.92 -22.07 25.97
N ARG A 123 8.20 -22.46 25.91
CA ARG A 123 9.22 -21.70 25.16
C ARG A 123 9.02 -21.75 23.65
N GLU A 124 8.61 -22.89 23.11
CA GLU A 124 8.25 -23.02 21.69
C GLU A 124 7.05 -22.12 21.34
N GLN A 125 6.05 -22.02 22.22
CA GLN A 125 4.94 -21.07 22.03
C GLN A 125 5.40 -19.62 21.99
N ILE A 126 6.33 -19.21 22.88
CA ILE A 126 6.90 -17.87 22.87
C ILE A 126 7.63 -17.61 21.55
N ALA A 127 8.51 -18.53 21.13
CA ALA A 127 9.28 -18.38 19.90
C ALA A 127 8.38 -18.30 18.65
N ASN A 128 7.37 -19.18 18.55
CA ASN A 128 6.40 -19.12 17.44
C ASN A 128 5.56 -17.83 17.50
N GLY A 129 5.31 -17.30 18.69
CA GLY A 129 4.62 -16.03 18.85
C GLY A 129 5.45 -14.83 18.39
N GLU A 130 6.75 -14.82 18.69
CA GLU A 130 7.71 -13.82 18.20
C GLU A 130 7.81 -13.85 16.67
N GLU A 131 7.84 -15.05 16.06
CA GLU A 131 7.85 -15.22 14.60
C GLU A 131 6.58 -14.62 13.96
N LEU A 132 5.39 -14.90 14.50
CA LEU A 132 4.14 -14.32 14.00
C LEU A 132 4.07 -12.79 14.14
N ILE A 133 4.68 -12.23 15.19
CA ILE A 133 4.77 -10.77 15.34
C ILE A 133 5.66 -10.21 14.24
N GLN A 134 6.82 -10.80 14.00
CA GLN A 134 7.73 -10.35 12.95
C GLN A 134 7.08 -10.43 11.56
N GLU A 135 6.47 -11.57 11.22
CA GLU A 135 5.74 -11.73 9.95
C GLU A 135 4.63 -10.69 9.81
N GLY A 136 3.91 -10.41 10.89
CA GLY A 136 2.85 -9.41 10.87
C GLY A 136 3.38 -7.98 10.73
N GLU A 137 4.54 -7.66 11.30
CA GLU A 137 5.22 -6.38 11.10
C GLU A 137 5.70 -6.19 9.66
N ASP A 138 6.24 -7.25 9.05
CA ASP A 138 6.67 -7.25 7.65
C ASP A 138 5.47 -7.02 6.70
N GLN A 139 4.33 -7.69 6.95
CA GLN A 139 3.08 -7.47 6.22
C GLN A 139 2.55 -6.04 6.39
N LEU A 140 2.66 -5.47 7.60
CA LEU A 140 2.29 -4.07 7.83
C LEU A 140 3.19 -3.11 7.06
N ALA A 141 4.50 -3.38 6.98
CA ALA A 141 5.44 -2.58 6.21
C ALA A 141 5.13 -2.65 4.71
N GLU A 142 4.98 -3.86 4.15
CA GLU A 142 4.62 -4.04 2.74
C GLU A 142 3.26 -3.40 2.41
N GLY A 143 2.29 -3.55 3.30
CA GLY A 143 0.99 -2.90 3.17
C GLY A 143 1.08 -1.37 3.13
N ARG A 144 1.94 -0.75 3.94
CA ARG A 144 2.15 0.73 3.90
C ARG A 144 2.79 1.17 2.59
N ASP A 145 3.81 0.44 2.13
CA ASP A 145 4.47 0.73 0.86
C ASP A 145 3.50 0.65 -0.32
N LYS A 146 2.65 -0.39 -0.36
CA LYS A 146 1.61 -0.51 -1.38
C LYS A 146 0.55 0.59 -1.28
N SER A 147 0.12 0.97 -0.08
CA SER A 147 -0.80 2.11 0.11
C SER A 147 -0.22 3.41 -0.46
N GLN A 148 1.06 3.71 -0.20
CA GLN A 148 1.70 4.93 -0.71
C GLN A 148 1.81 4.93 -2.24
N ARG A 149 2.12 3.78 -2.85
CA ARG A 149 2.15 3.64 -4.31
C ARG A 149 0.76 3.78 -4.92
N ALA A 150 -0.25 3.18 -4.28
CA ALA A 150 -1.65 3.31 -4.68
C ALA A 150 -2.10 4.78 -4.71
N GLU A 151 -1.82 5.54 -3.65
CA GLU A 151 -2.13 6.97 -3.57
C GLU A 151 -1.45 7.75 -4.71
N THR A 152 -0.17 7.47 -4.96
CA THR A 152 0.59 8.12 -6.06
C THR A 152 -0.04 7.86 -7.44
N LEU A 153 -0.48 6.62 -7.70
CA LEU A 153 -1.12 6.25 -8.97
C LEU A 153 -2.49 6.92 -9.13
N ILE A 154 -3.31 6.90 -8.07
CA ILE A 154 -4.62 7.54 -8.06
C ILE A 154 -4.47 9.05 -8.28
N ASP A 155 -3.54 9.70 -7.61
CA ASP A 155 -3.29 11.14 -7.76
C ASP A 155 -2.83 11.48 -9.16
N ARG A 156 -1.88 10.72 -9.72
CA ARG A 156 -1.39 10.92 -11.08
C ARG A 156 -2.51 10.70 -12.10
N GLY A 157 -3.31 9.65 -11.94
CA GLY A 157 -4.45 9.37 -12.81
C GLY A 157 -5.49 10.48 -12.77
N THR A 158 -5.82 10.96 -11.56
CA THR A 158 -6.71 12.11 -11.34
C THR A 158 -6.21 13.37 -12.02
N GLN A 159 -4.90 13.67 -11.91
CA GLN A 159 -4.28 14.82 -12.56
C GLN A 159 -4.31 14.70 -14.09
N GLN A 160 -4.08 13.51 -14.64
CA GLN A 160 -4.14 13.28 -16.08
C GLN A 160 -5.55 13.50 -16.64
N MET A 161 -6.57 12.93 -15.99
CA MET A 161 -7.96 13.11 -16.41
C MET A 161 -8.40 14.56 -16.30
N ARG A 162 -8.12 15.24 -15.17
CA ARG A 162 -8.43 16.68 -15.01
C ARG A 162 -7.75 17.54 -16.07
N ALA A 163 -6.48 17.25 -16.39
CA ALA A 163 -5.77 17.99 -17.42
C ALA A 163 -6.32 17.74 -18.83
N ALA A 164 -6.81 16.53 -19.11
CA ALA A 164 -7.48 16.21 -20.36
C ALA A 164 -8.85 16.93 -20.45
N GLU A 165 -9.65 16.87 -19.39
CA GLU A 165 -10.97 17.53 -19.29
C GLU A 165 -10.86 19.05 -19.42
N ALA A 166 -9.90 19.67 -18.74
CA ALA A 166 -9.69 21.12 -18.80
C ALA A 166 -9.28 21.61 -20.20
N ARG A 167 -8.60 20.77 -20.99
CA ARG A 167 -8.23 21.08 -22.38
C ARG A 167 -9.39 20.84 -23.34
N TYR A 168 -10.18 19.80 -23.12
CA TYR A 168 -11.37 19.50 -23.91
C TYR A 168 -12.47 20.56 -23.72
N ASN A 169 -12.64 21.06 -22.49
CA ASN A 169 -13.62 22.09 -22.17
C ASN A 169 -13.02 23.22 -21.29
N PRO A 170 -12.32 24.19 -21.89
CA PRO A 170 -11.65 25.26 -21.14
C PRO A 170 -12.64 26.20 -20.42
N GLY A 171 -13.93 26.18 -20.77
CA GLY A 171 -14.98 26.97 -20.11
C GLY A 171 -15.57 26.33 -18.85
N SER A 172 -15.23 25.08 -18.53
CA SER A 172 -15.73 24.38 -17.34
C SER A 172 -14.76 24.34 -16.18
N SER A 173 -13.72 25.19 -16.14
CA SER A 173 -12.92 25.37 -14.94
C SER A 173 -13.81 25.92 -13.84
N VAL A 174 -14.32 25.02 -13.00
CA VAL A 174 -14.97 25.37 -11.74
C VAL A 174 -13.96 26.19 -10.96
N ASP A 175 -14.35 27.45 -10.75
CA ASP A 175 -13.82 28.35 -9.75
C ASP A 175 -13.63 27.58 -8.44
N THR A 176 -12.40 27.18 -8.16
CA THR A 176 -12.01 26.67 -6.84
C THR A 176 -11.79 27.89 -5.97
N GLY A 177 -12.90 28.53 -5.63
CA GLY A 177 -12.96 29.57 -4.62
C GLY A 177 -12.60 28.98 -3.26
N GLU A 178 -11.57 29.59 -2.67
CA GLU A 178 -11.17 29.64 -1.25
C GLU A 178 -10.53 28.40 -0.60
#